data_AF-A0A135L2I6-F1
#
_entry.id   AF-A0A135L2I6-F1
#
_cell.length_a   1.000
_cell.length_b   1.000
_cell.length_c   1.000
_cell.angle_alpha   90.00
_cell.angle_beta   90.00
_cell.angle_gamma   90.00
#
_symmetry.space_group_name_H-M   'P 1'
#
loop_
_entity.id
_entity.type
_entity.pdbx_description
1 polymer ?
#
loop_
_entity_poly.entity_id
_entity_poly.type
_entity_poly.pdbx_seq_one_letter_code
_entity_poly.pdbx_strand_id
1 'polypeptide(L)'
;MAHELAHQWWYSTVGNNQIEEPWLDEGLTSFSEYLYTEQVLKRKNIDVLMKKIKQTTDQLSAEQNVSVLQSIYSYGDLYGLFIYARPAAMLWELKEEFGDQKVKELLQTYYKNYRFKIASTEDFIQTANTVFNKDMSPFFNQWLITR
;
A
#
# COMPACT_ATOMS: atom_id res chain seq x y z
N MET A 1 -4.31 14.09 -9.79
CA MET A 1 -3.06 14.89 -9.90
C MET A 1 -2.08 14.52 -8.80
N ALA A 2 -2.49 14.43 -7.54
CA ALA A 2 -1.60 13.98 -6.46
C ALA A 2 -1.10 12.54 -6.69
N HIS A 3 -1.97 11.65 -7.22
CA HIS A 3 -1.58 10.30 -7.66
C HIS A 3 -0.41 10.33 -8.66
N GLU A 4 -0.61 10.90 -9.85
CA GLU A 4 0.45 11.00 -10.87
C GLU A 4 1.75 11.67 -10.40
N LEU A 5 1.65 12.62 -9.46
CA LEU A 5 2.84 13.23 -8.86
C LEU A 5 3.56 12.26 -7.91
N ALA A 6 2.83 11.45 -7.15
CA ALA A 6 3.44 10.48 -6.24
C ALA A 6 4.19 9.37 -7.01
N HIS A 7 3.81 9.09 -8.25
CA HIS A 7 4.55 8.21 -9.15
C HIS A 7 5.99 8.68 -9.46
N GLN A 8 6.35 9.94 -9.18
CA GLN A 8 7.75 10.37 -9.29
C GLN A 8 8.64 9.62 -8.30
N TRP A 9 8.11 9.20 -7.15
CA TRP A 9 8.84 8.37 -6.17
C TRP A 9 8.58 6.89 -6.41
N TRP A 10 7.33 6.48 -6.50
CA TRP A 10 6.90 5.07 -6.62
C TRP A 10 6.72 4.72 -8.10
N TYR A 11 7.38 3.66 -8.58
CA TYR A 11 7.63 3.34 -9.98
C TYR A 11 8.78 4.12 -10.62
N SER A 12 8.70 5.46 -10.72
CA SER A 12 9.69 6.21 -11.53
C SER A 12 11.09 6.20 -10.92
N THR A 13 11.21 6.31 -9.59
CA THR A 13 12.50 6.29 -8.89
C THR A 13 12.75 4.95 -8.19
N VAL A 14 11.73 4.40 -7.54
CA VAL A 14 11.76 3.04 -6.98
C VAL A 14 10.86 2.17 -7.85
N GLY A 15 11.46 1.36 -8.72
CA GLY A 15 10.72 0.45 -9.58
C GLY A 15 10.26 -0.81 -8.84
N ASN A 16 9.36 -1.56 -9.46
CA ASN A 16 8.81 -2.84 -8.99
C ASN A 16 8.41 -3.69 -10.20
N ASN A 17 8.08 -4.97 -9.96
CA ASN A 17 7.46 -5.79 -10.98
C ASN A 17 5.97 -5.44 -11.10
N GLN A 18 5.59 -4.70 -12.14
CA GLN A 18 4.21 -4.22 -12.35
C GLN A 18 3.19 -5.32 -12.68
N ILE A 19 3.64 -6.55 -12.97
CA ILE A 19 2.76 -7.68 -13.28
C ILE A 19 2.46 -8.50 -12.02
N GLU A 20 3.47 -8.68 -11.16
CA GLU A 20 3.36 -9.55 -9.99
C GLU A 20 3.17 -8.76 -8.68
N GLU A 21 3.67 -7.53 -8.62
CA GLU A 21 3.65 -6.68 -7.42
C GLU A 21 3.24 -5.22 -7.73
N PRO A 22 2.15 -4.99 -8.50
CA PRO A 22 1.72 -3.63 -8.86
C PRO A 22 1.27 -2.80 -7.64
N TRP A 23 0.93 -3.43 -6.52
CA TRP A 23 0.54 -2.69 -5.32
C TRP A 23 1.64 -1.76 -4.80
N LEU A 24 2.92 -2.07 -5.08
CA LEU A 24 4.05 -1.25 -4.67
C LEU A 24 4.07 0.11 -5.37
N ASP A 25 3.64 0.18 -6.63
CA ASP A 25 3.51 1.47 -7.30
C ASP A 25 2.13 2.09 -7.02
N GLU A 26 1.05 1.42 -7.37
CA GLU A 26 -0.30 1.98 -7.31
C GLU A 26 -0.80 2.18 -5.88
N GLY A 27 -0.51 1.24 -4.98
CA GLY A 27 -0.92 1.30 -3.58
C GLY A 27 -0.20 2.39 -2.80
N LEU A 28 1.12 2.51 -2.95
CA LEU A 28 1.92 3.58 -2.32
C LEU A 28 1.50 4.96 -2.86
N THR A 29 1.21 5.03 -4.15
CA THR A 29 0.76 6.25 -4.82
C THR A 29 -0.64 6.66 -4.36
N SER A 30 -1.57 5.70 -4.28
CA SER A 30 -2.93 5.91 -3.75
C SER A 30 -2.90 6.37 -2.29
N PHE A 31 -2.08 5.73 -1.45
CA PHE A 31 -1.87 6.18 -0.07
C PHE A 31 -1.36 7.62 0.01
N SER A 32 -0.40 7.98 -0.85
CA SER A 32 0.15 9.33 -0.92
C SER A 32 -0.92 10.36 -1.32
N GLU A 33 -1.84 10.01 -2.23
CA GLU A 33 -2.98 10.84 -2.59
C GLU A 33 -3.98 11.02 -1.42
N TYR A 34 -4.30 9.95 -0.69
CA TYR A 34 -5.17 10.04 0.49
C TYR A 34 -4.54 10.86 1.61
N LEU A 35 -3.24 10.73 1.83
CA LEU A 35 -2.48 11.52 2.79
C LEU A 35 -2.50 13.01 2.42
N TYR A 36 -2.26 13.33 1.14
CA TYR A 36 -2.40 14.71 0.64
C TYR A 36 -3.82 15.26 0.85
N THR A 37 -4.83 14.42 0.59
CA THR A 37 -6.24 14.78 0.74
C THR A 37 -6.61 15.09 2.20
N GLU A 38 -6.11 14.30 3.15
CA GLU A 38 -6.29 14.56 4.59
C GLU A 38 -5.50 15.80 5.04
N GLN A 39 -4.20 15.85 4.74
CA GLN A 39 -3.29 16.81 5.36
C GLN A 39 -3.29 18.17 4.69
N VAL A 40 -3.46 18.24 3.37
CA VAL A 40 -3.39 19.49 2.60
C VAL A 40 -4.78 19.99 2.26
N LEU A 41 -5.64 19.12 1.72
CA LEU A 41 -7.01 19.51 1.36
C LEU A 41 -7.96 19.52 2.57
N LYS A 42 -7.51 19.05 3.74
CA LYS A 42 -8.27 19.02 4.99
C LYS A 42 -9.62 18.30 4.86
N ARG A 43 -9.72 17.31 3.96
CA ARG A 43 -10.91 16.46 3.85
C ARG A 43 -10.94 15.49 5.03
N LYS A 44 -12.15 15.27 5.56
CA LYS A 44 -12.39 14.40 6.72
C LYS A 44 -12.90 13.03 6.28
N ASN A 45 -12.99 12.10 7.23
CA ASN A 45 -13.59 10.77 7.06
C ASN A 45 -12.81 9.83 6.11
N ILE A 46 -11.51 10.09 5.91
CA ILE A 46 -10.65 9.16 5.15
C ILE A 46 -10.52 7.83 5.91
N ASP A 47 -10.42 7.88 7.24
CA ASP A 47 -10.42 6.71 8.12
C ASP A 47 -11.68 5.84 7.95
N VAL A 48 -12.86 6.46 7.85
CA VAL A 48 -14.13 5.76 7.63
C VAL A 48 -14.13 5.05 6.27
N LEU A 49 -13.61 5.73 5.23
CA LEU A 49 -13.46 5.14 3.90
C LEU A 49 -12.49 3.94 3.93
N MET A 50 -11.33 4.08 4.58
CA MET A 50 -10.33 3.00 4.67
C MET A 50 -10.86 1.78 5.42
N LYS A 51 -11.59 1.98 6.52
CA LYS A 51 -12.27 0.90 7.26
C LYS A 51 -13.30 0.20 6.39
N LYS A 52 -14.08 0.94 5.59
CA LYS A 52 -15.02 0.36 4.64
C LYS A 52 -14.31 -0.44 3.54
N ILE A 53 -13.24 0.10 2.96
CA ILE A 53 -12.43 -0.62 1.95
C ILE A 53 -11.91 -1.93 2.54
N LYS A 54 -11.34 -1.91 3.75
CA LYS A 54 -10.89 -3.12 4.44
C LYS A 54 -12.00 -4.15 4.55
N GLN A 55 -13.15 -3.78 5.12
CA GLN A 55 -14.28 -4.68 5.30
C GLN A 55 -14.78 -5.28 3.99
N THR A 56 -14.98 -4.45 2.97
CA THR A 56 -15.45 -4.90 1.65
C THR A 56 -14.44 -5.84 0.99
N THR A 57 -13.14 -5.52 1.08
CA THR A 57 -12.12 -6.34 0.43
C THR A 57 -11.80 -7.61 1.18
N ASP A 58 -11.91 -7.64 2.51
CA ASP A 58 -11.83 -8.87 3.30
C ASP A 58 -12.96 -9.84 2.93
N GLN A 59 -14.19 -9.33 2.73
CA GLN A 59 -15.31 -10.14 2.27
C GLN A 59 -15.09 -10.67 0.85
N LEU A 60 -14.73 -9.80 -0.11
CA LEU A 60 -14.51 -10.20 -1.49
C LEU A 60 -13.35 -11.19 -1.65
N SER A 61 -12.29 -11.01 -0.86
CA SER A 61 -11.16 -11.92 -0.77
C SER A 61 -11.63 -13.34 -0.46
N ALA A 62 -12.44 -13.50 0.58
CA ALA A 62 -12.95 -14.80 1.01
C ALA A 62 -13.94 -15.42 0.02
N GLU A 63 -14.79 -14.60 -0.60
CA GLU A 63 -15.83 -15.08 -1.53
C GLU A 63 -15.27 -15.45 -2.90
N GLN A 64 -14.25 -14.73 -3.38
CA GLN A 64 -13.74 -14.83 -4.75
C GLN A 64 -12.31 -15.36 -4.82
N ASN A 65 -11.70 -15.70 -3.67
CA ASN A 65 -10.34 -16.25 -3.55
C ASN A 65 -9.30 -15.34 -4.23
N VAL A 66 -9.42 -14.03 -4.00
CA VAL A 66 -8.61 -12.97 -4.60
C VAL A 66 -7.72 -12.31 -3.54
N SER A 67 -6.47 -12.00 -3.87
CA SER A 67 -5.47 -11.42 -2.97
C SER A 67 -4.74 -10.25 -3.64
N VAL A 68 -3.93 -9.47 -2.91
CA VAL A 68 -3.13 -8.38 -3.52
C VAL A 68 -1.88 -8.92 -4.22
N LEU A 69 -1.30 -10.02 -3.73
CA LEU A 69 -0.16 -10.68 -4.35
C LEU A 69 -0.62 -11.82 -5.25
N GLN A 70 -1.02 -11.45 -6.45
CA GLN A 70 -1.29 -12.35 -7.56
C GLN A 70 -1.11 -11.60 -8.88
N SER A 71 -0.91 -12.35 -9.96
CA SER A 71 -0.76 -11.77 -11.29
C SER A 71 -1.95 -10.88 -11.69
N ILE A 72 -1.66 -9.75 -12.34
CA ILE A 72 -2.67 -8.75 -12.77
C ILE A 72 -3.82 -9.34 -13.60
N TYR A 73 -3.58 -10.45 -14.31
CA TYR A 73 -4.58 -11.10 -15.17
C TYR A 73 -5.73 -11.75 -14.39
N SER A 74 -5.59 -11.90 -13.08
CA SER A 74 -6.56 -12.59 -12.22
C SER A 74 -7.62 -11.69 -11.61
N TYR A 75 -7.52 -10.36 -11.74
CA TYR A 75 -8.39 -9.43 -11.02
C TYR A 75 -9.71 -9.10 -11.73
N GLY A 76 -9.73 -9.09 -13.07
CA GLY A 76 -10.86 -8.50 -13.81
C GLY A 76 -11.23 -7.12 -13.27
N ASP A 77 -12.51 -6.92 -12.95
CA ASP A 77 -13.04 -5.65 -12.45
C ASP A 77 -12.58 -5.29 -11.02
N LEU A 78 -11.94 -6.23 -10.30
CA LEU A 78 -11.47 -6.00 -8.92
C LEU A 78 -10.10 -5.31 -8.85
N TYR A 79 -9.43 -5.08 -9.99
CA TYR A 79 -8.06 -4.57 -10.05
C TYR A 79 -7.91 -3.26 -9.26
N GLY A 80 -8.75 -2.27 -9.55
CA GLY A 80 -8.72 -0.97 -8.86
C GLY A 80 -8.86 -1.12 -7.34
N LEU A 81 -9.73 -2.01 -6.90
CA LEU A 81 -10.01 -2.19 -5.47
C LEU A 81 -8.86 -2.90 -4.75
N PHE A 82 -8.27 -3.94 -5.34
CA PHE A 82 -7.23 -4.75 -4.69
C PHE A 82 -5.82 -4.21 -4.87
N ILE A 83 -5.55 -3.44 -5.92
CA ILE A 83 -4.20 -2.91 -6.20
C ILE A 83 -4.00 -1.46 -5.72
N TYR A 84 -5.06 -0.66 -5.68
CA TYR A 84 -4.99 0.75 -5.28
C TYR A 84 -5.54 0.93 -3.87
N ALA A 85 -6.83 0.62 -3.70
CA ALA A 85 -7.57 0.98 -2.50
C ALA A 85 -7.20 0.11 -1.28
N ARG A 86 -7.13 -1.22 -1.44
CA ARG A 86 -6.78 -2.14 -0.33
C ARG A 86 -5.38 -1.87 0.23
N PRO A 87 -4.32 -1.70 -0.58
CA PRO A 87 -2.99 -1.37 -0.05
C PRO A 87 -2.91 0.04 0.55
N ALA A 88 -3.68 0.99 0.02
CA ALA A 88 -3.79 2.31 0.66
C ALA A 88 -4.45 2.22 2.05
N ALA A 89 -5.50 1.40 2.20
CA ALA A 89 -6.13 1.13 3.49
C ALA A 89 -5.18 0.42 4.46
N MET A 90 -4.36 -0.52 3.98
CA MET A 90 -3.30 -1.17 4.78
C MET A 90 -2.32 -0.14 5.35
N LEU A 91 -1.81 0.78 4.54
CA LEU A 91 -0.88 1.82 5.00
C LEU A 91 -1.57 2.85 5.91
N TRP A 92 -2.88 3.08 5.70
CA TRP A 92 -3.68 3.89 6.60
C TRP A 92 -3.85 3.22 7.98
N GLU A 93 -4.01 1.90 8.03
CA GLU A 93 -4.05 1.17 9.30
C GLU A 93 -2.71 1.27 10.06
N LEU A 94 -1.57 1.20 9.35
CA LEU A 94 -0.25 1.49 9.96
C LEU A 94 -0.18 2.94 10.48
N LYS A 95 -0.75 3.90 9.75
CA LYS A 95 -0.81 5.32 10.17
C LYS A 95 -1.66 5.47 11.43
N GLU A 96 -2.79 4.78 11.53
CA GLU A 96 -3.63 4.78 12.75
C GLU A 96 -2.92 4.10 13.94
N GLU A 97 -2.21 2.98 13.72
CA GLU A 97 -1.54 2.22 14.80
C GLU A 97 -0.26 2.91 15.30
N PHE A 98 0.61 3.39 14.39
CA PHE A 98 1.95 3.87 14.73
C PHE A 98 2.14 5.38 14.56
N GLY A 99 1.17 6.07 13.96
CA GLY A 99 1.20 7.50 13.71
C GLY A 99 1.97 7.89 12.45
N ASP A 100 1.70 9.11 11.99
CA ASP A 100 2.21 9.69 10.74
C ASP A 100 3.74 9.65 10.64
N GLN A 101 4.43 9.92 11.75
CA GLN A 101 5.89 10.02 11.74
C GLN A 101 6.55 8.66 11.46
N LYS A 102 6.00 7.57 11.97
CA LYS A 102 6.54 6.23 11.74
C LYS A 102 6.28 5.74 10.32
N VAL A 103 5.08 6.00 9.77
CA VAL A 103 4.80 5.69 8.36
C VAL A 103 5.64 6.53 7.42
N LYS A 104 5.87 7.81 7.74
CA LYS A 104 6.80 8.66 6.98
C LYS A 104 8.23 8.11 7.01
N GLU A 105 8.70 7.67 8.18
CA GLU A 105 10.01 7.04 8.33
C GLU A 105 10.12 5.78 7.47
N LEU A 106 9.07 4.93 7.44
CA LEU A 106 8.99 3.76 6.56
C LEU A 106 9.17 4.14 5.09
N LEU A 107 8.35 5.06 4.57
CA LEU A 107 8.40 5.46 3.16
C LEU A 107 9.74 6.11 2.80
N GLN A 108 10.30 6.94 3.67
CA GLN A 108 11.60 7.57 3.45
C GLN A 108 12.76 6.56 3.46
N THR A 109 12.71 5.57 4.36
CA THR A 109 13.71 4.52 4.45
C THR A 109 13.65 3.62 3.21
N TYR A 110 12.45 3.24 2.79
CA TYR A 110 12.21 2.46 1.58
C TYR A 110 12.75 3.21 0.34
N TYR A 111 12.34 4.47 0.17
CA TYR A 111 12.84 5.31 -0.91
C TYR A 111 14.38 5.41 -0.93
N LYS A 112 15.01 5.68 0.22
CA LYS A 112 16.47 5.82 0.30
C LYS A 112 17.21 4.54 -0.09
N ASN A 113 16.70 3.39 0.33
CA ASN A 113 17.33 2.09 0.11
C ASN A 113 17.18 1.59 -1.34
N TYR A 114 16.07 1.95 -1.99
CA TYR A 114 15.69 1.38 -3.29
C TYR A 114 15.59 2.40 -4.43
N ARG A 115 15.92 3.68 -4.22
CA ARG A 115 16.05 4.63 -5.34
C ARG A 115 17.00 4.09 -6.41
N PHE A 116 16.55 4.15 -7.66
CA PHE A 116 17.20 3.62 -8.86
C PHE A 116 17.37 2.09 -8.88
N LYS A 117 16.48 1.37 -8.18
CA LYS A 117 16.42 -0.10 -8.15
C LYS A 117 15.01 -0.59 -8.45
N ILE A 118 14.90 -1.89 -8.69
CA ILE A 118 13.63 -2.63 -8.67
C ILE A 118 13.54 -3.28 -7.29
N ALA A 119 12.52 -2.93 -6.52
CA ALA A 119 12.25 -3.46 -5.19
C ALA A 119 11.05 -4.41 -5.23
N SER A 120 11.03 -5.35 -4.28
CA SER A 120 9.99 -6.35 -4.12
C SER A 120 9.10 -6.10 -2.89
N THR A 121 8.04 -6.88 -2.75
CA THR A 121 7.19 -6.85 -1.55
C THR A 121 8.01 -7.22 -0.31
N GLU A 122 8.89 -8.22 -0.44
CA GLU A 122 9.78 -8.64 0.64
C GLU A 122 10.70 -7.49 1.09
N ASP A 123 11.26 -6.74 0.13
CA ASP A 123 12.09 -5.56 0.41
C ASP A 123 11.35 -4.49 1.21
N PHE A 124 10.07 -4.28 0.91
CA PHE A 124 9.20 -3.35 1.65
C PHE A 124 8.91 -3.87 3.07
N ILE A 125 8.57 -5.15 3.22
CA ILE A 125 8.32 -5.79 4.52
C ILE A 125 9.58 -5.74 5.40
N GLN A 126 10.76 -6.02 4.85
CA GLN A 126 12.02 -5.92 5.59
C GLN A 126 12.34 -4.49 6.03
N THR A 127 12.00 -3.51 5.18
CA THR A 127 12.11 -2.10 5.56
C THR A 127 11.18 -1.77 6.73
N ALA A 128 9.94 -2.25 6.70
CA ALA A 128 9.00 -2.09 7.80
C ALA A 128 9.51 -2.77 9.08
N ASN A 129 10.02 -4.01 8.99
CA ASN A 129 10.60 -4.71 10.13
C ASN A 129 11.69 -3.89 10.82
N THR A 130 12.55 -3.25 10.02
CA THR A 130 13.63 -2.38 10.51
C THR A 130 13.07 -1.12 11.19
N VAL A 131 12.10 -0.44 10.57
CA VAL A 131 11.57 0.85 11.06
C VAL A 131 10.69 0.70 12.29
N PHE A 132 9.88 -0.36 12.36
CA PHE A 132 9.02 -0.67 13.49
C PHE A 132 9.73 -1.50 14.58
N ASN A 133 10.95 -1.98 14.30
CA ASN A 133 11.74 -2.81 15.20
C ASN A 133 10.95 -4.03 15.73
N LYS A 134 10.15 -4.65 14.86
CA LYS A 134 9.37 -5.86 15.14
C LYS A 134 9.09 -6.60 13.83
N ASP A 135 8.73 -7.88 13.93
CA ASP A 135 8.27 -8.62 12.76
C ASP A 135 6.87 -8.14 12.33
N MET A 136 6.81 -7.47 11.19
CA MET A 136 5.60 -6.96 10.55
C MET A 136 5.05 -7.92 9.49
N SER A 137 5.74 -9.03 9.20
CA SER A 137 5.29 -10.00 8.20
C SER A 137 3.85 -10.49 8.46
N PRO A 138 3.42 -10.76 9.70
CA PRO A 138 2.03 -11.15 9.97
C PRO A 138 1.01 -10.09 9.54
N PHE A 139 1.31 -8.81 9.78
CA PHE A 139 0.46 -7.70 9.36
C PHE A 139 0.36 -7.64 7.83
N PHE A 140 1.49 -7.61 7.13
CA PHE A 140 1.46 -7.52 5.67
C PHE A 140 0.85 -8.76 5.01
N ASN A 141 1.12 -9.96 5.52
CA ASN A 141 0.54 -11.19 4.98
C ASN A 141 -0.99 -11.21 5.08
N GLN A 142 -1.55 -10.69 6.18
CA GLN A 142 -2.99 -10.55 6.34
C GLN A 142 -3.62 -9.68 5.24
N TRP A 143 -2.94 -8.62 4.84
CA TRP A 143 -3.45 -7.69 3.84
C TRP A 143 -3.18 -8.14 2.41
N LEU A 144 -2.02 -8.74 2.18
CA LEU A 144 -1.47 -8.97 0.84
C LEU A 144 -1.73 -10.37 0.29
N ILE A 145 -1.75 -11.38 1.16
CA ILE A 145 -1.73 -12.80 0.77
C ILE A 145 -3.00 -13.53 1.17
N THR A 146 -3.56 -13.23 2.35
CA THR A 146 -4.75 -13.91 2.85
C THR A 146 -5.90 -13.80 1.86
N ARG A 147 -6.52 -14.95 1.61
CA ARG A 147 -7.69 -15.12 0.76
C ARG A 147 -8.90 -15.38 1.64
#